data_AF-A0A7R7XRV5-F1
#
_entry.id   AF-A0A7R7XRV5-F1
#
_cell.length_a   1.000
_cell.length_b   1.000
_cell.length_c   1.000
_cell.angle_alpha   90.00
_cell.angle_beta   90.00
_cell.angle_gamma   90.00
#
_symmetry.space_group_name_H-M   'P 1'
#
loop_
_entity.id
_entity.type
_entity.pdbx_description
1 polymer ?
#
loop_
_entity_poly.entity_id
_entity_poly.type
_entity_poly.pdbx_seq_one_letter_code
_entity_poly.pdbx_strand_id
1 'polypeptide(L)'
;MHGSSRLRDAESATLLPWPVPRPGGKGRRRSSSRSRSRSRDSSSSRSRLSSIAIRRLTLSRRRFLKMAILLAVLLLVSLAYSARIRPSLFRGANDTVFHEDGPSRTDGYARAHGTDFLIHDPSIVQVGDTFYSYSVAPGIAVHESSSLDGPWTQTGSVLGGNSVITKGDNKAPWAPNTVQIGDKFYCYYAVSNAGCRDSAIGVASSNSPGPGDWTDHGLILQSGTGDDSDTFPMDQSNAIDANVFVDFDNSAYLIFGSFWTGIWQVKLDDDLVSVEGNDTKSLSSSHLAAEPGKVWRSSRKAASPVCGDPTGGHPIEGAFLAYQEPYYYLWYSWGRCCEFKDPKMRTNGQEYRIRVGRSDNVRGPFVDKQGNDLVDGGGETVYASNGDVFAPGGQGIMSDLTGDILYYHYRECPPYPFRLHGPTNDMSSQFLHQLRIRPSKTWMEPAGIRGRLACRSLLEYLHSDLDISRIYPPYLDSIHTA
;
A
#
# COMPACT_ATOMS: atom_id res chain seq x y z
N MET A 1 10.22 -71.50 -0.41
CA MET A 1 9.09 -70.99 0.40
C MET A 1 7.98 -70.55 -0.54
N HIS A 2 6.71 -70.74 -0.17
CA HIS A 2 5.57 -70.48 -1.04
C HIS A 2 5.32 -68.98 -1.27
N GLY A 3 4.80 -68.62 -2.44
CA GLY A 3 4.09 -67.36 -2.66
C GLY A 3 2.59 -67.61 -2.86
N SER A 4 1.82 -66.53 -3.02
CA SER A 4 0.64 -66.50 -3.90
C SER A 4 0.15 -65.07 -4.07
N SER A 5 -0.08 -64.67 -5.32
CA SER A 5 -0.94 -63.54 -5.65
C SER A 5 -2.43 -63.89 -5.43
N ARG A 6 -3.28 -62.88 -5.25
CA ARG A 6 -4.66 -62.86 -5.77
C ARG A 6 -5.26 -61.46 -5.74
N LEU A 7 -5.72 -61.02 -6.91
CA LEU A 7 -6.73 -59.97 -7.05
C LEU A 7 -8.06 -60.44 -6.43
N ARG A 8 -8.93 -59.49 -6.05
CA ARG A 8 -10.35 -59.44 -6.48
C ARG A 8 -11.07 -58.17 -6.03
N ASP A 9 -11.78 -57.60 -7.01
CA ASP A 9 -13.16 -57.12 -6.98
C ASP A 9 -13.56 -55.98 -6.02
N ALA A 10 -13.98 -54.88 -6.63
CA ALA A 10 -14.84 -53.88 -6.02
C ALA A 10 -16.31 -54.32 -6.13
N GLU A 11 -17.12 -54.04 -5.11
CA GLU A 11 -18.57 -53.99 -5.28
C GLU A 11 -19.22 -52.94 -4.36
N SER A 12 -20.33 -52.38 -4.84
CA SER A 12 -21.01 -51.20 -4.32
C SER A 12 -21.98 -51.48 -3.17
N ALA A 13 -22.10 -50.56 -2.20
CA ALA A 13 -23.17 -50.57 -1.21
C ALA A 13 -23.75 -49.15 -0.93
N THR A 14 -24.64 -48.75 -1.83
CA THR A 14 -25.94 -48.12 -1.61
C THR A 14 -26.21 -47.22 -0.37
N LEU A 15 -26.68 -46.01 -0.67
CA LEU A 15 -27.33 -45.04 0.23
C LEU A 15 -28.49 -45.64 1.06
N LEU A 16 -28.63 -45.21 2.32
CA LEU A 16 -29.90 -45.30 3.07
C LEU A 16 -30.24 -43.96 3.76
N PRO A 17 -31.53 -43.54 3.77
CA PRO A 17 -31.93 -42.20 4.20
C PRO A 17 -32.31 -42.11 5.70
N TRP A 18 -32.17 -40.92 6.28
CA TRP A 18 -32.79 -40.56 7.57
C TRP A 18 -34.12 -39.79 7.35
N PRO A 19 -35.06 -39.84 8.31
CA PRO A 19 -36.49 -39.83 7.98
C PRO A 19 -37.20 -38.47 8.11
N VAL A 20 -38.31 -38.35 7.39
CA VAL A 20 -39.29 -37.25 7.45
C VAL A 20 -40.27 -37.45 8.62
N PRO A 21 -40.64 -36.40 9.38
CA PRO A 21 -41.82 -36.40 10.23
C PRO A 21 -42.99 -35.57 9.66
N ARG A 22 -44.18 -36.16 9.66
CA ARG A 22 -45.52 -35.53 9.54
C ARG A 22 -46.51 -36.44 10.30
N PRO A 23 -47.74 -36.00 10.64
CA PRO A 23 -48.17 -34.69 11.15
C PRO A 23 -49.08 -34.81 12.40
N GLY A 24 -49.41 -33.71 13.10
CA GLY A 24 -50.53 -33.75 14.06
C GLY A 24 -50.70 -32.50 14.95
N GLY A 25 -51.95 -32.16 15.29
CA GLY A 25 -52.30 -31.22 16.37
C GLY A 25 -52.90 -29.87 15.94
N LYS A 26 -54.23 -29.74 15.99
CA LYS A 26 -54.96 -28.47 15.74
C LYS A 26 -55.21 -27.71 17.05
N GLY A 27 -55.09 -26.37 17.03
CA GLY A 27 -55.54 -25.48 18.12
C GLY A 27 -56.02 -24.12 17.59
N ARG A 28 -57.30 -23.79 17.78
CA ARG A 28 -57.95 -22.55 17.26
C ARG A 28 -57.68 -21.33 18.16
N ARG A 29 -57.61 -20.12 17.56
CA ARG A 29 -58.51 -18.98 17.91
C ARG A 29 -58.56 -17.87 16.84
N ARG A 30 -59.68 -17.14 16.87
CA ARG A 30 -60.35 -16.34 15.82
C ARG A 30 -59.62 -15.06 15.35
N SER A 31 -59.98 -14.64 14.13
CA SER A 31 -59.75 -13.31 13.53
C SER A 31 -61.07 -12.52 13.39
N SER A 32 -61.00 -11.18 13.35
CA SER A 32 -61.96 -10.33 12.62
C SER A 32 -61.57 -8.84 12.58
N SER A 33 -61.42 -8.28 11.38
CA SER A 33 -61.77 -6.88 11.06
C SER A 33 -62.04 -6.75 9.55
N ARG A 34 -62.69 -5.66 9.10
CA ARG A 34 -63.51 -5.63 7.87
C ARG A 34 -63.13 -4.46 6.95
N SER A 35 -63.29 -4.63 5.64
CA SER A 35 -63.02 -3.63 4.60
C SER A 35 -64.23 -2.72 4.28
N ARG A 36 -63.98 -1.55 3.65
CA ARG A 36 -64.85 -0.96 2.61
C ARG A 36 -64.21 0.25 1.90
N SER A 37 -64.67 0.50 0.67
CA SER A 37 -64.29 1.60 -0.24
C SER A 37 -65.55 2.20 -0.89
N ARG A 38 -65.47 3.41 -1.51
CA ARG A 38 -66.35 3.89 -2.61
C ARG A 38 -65.88 5.22 -3.24
N SER A 39 -66.46 5.57 -4.40
CA SER A 39 -65.99 6.56 -5.40
C SER A 39 -67.13 7.35 -6.07
N ARG A 40 -66.79 8.35 -6.95
CA ARG A 40 -67.56 9.06 -8.05
C ARG A 40 -67.51 10.61 -7.97
N ASP A 41 -67.77 11.44 -9.01
CA ASP A 41 -67.53 11.42 -10.50
C ASP A 41 -67.95 12.78 -11.17
N SER A 42 -67.45 13.11 -12.39
CA SER A 42 -67.93 14.07 -13.46
C SER A 42 -68.24 15.59 -13.17
N SER A 43 -68.66 16.47 -14.14
CA SER A 43 -67.94 16.99 -15.35
C SER A 43 -68.53 18.28 -16.05
N SER A 44 -67.67 19.23 -16.50
CA SER A 44 -67.91 20.29 -17.56
C SER A 44 -68.84 21.52 -17.25
N SER A 45 -68.92 22.67 -17.97
CA SER A 45 -68.30 23.22 -19.21
C SER A 45 -68.30 24.80 -19.28
N ARG A 46 -68.15 25.44 -20.47
CA ARG A 46 -67.67 26.83 -20.73
C ARG A 46 -68.76 27.89 -21.03
N SER A 47 -68.52 29.19 -20.72
CA SER A 47 -68.92 30.37 -21.56
C SER A 47 -68.68 31.80 -20.96
N ARG A 48 -67.45 32.32 -20.86
CA ARG A 48 -67.19 33.78 -20.62
C ARG A 48 -65.92 34.29 -21.34
N LEU A 49 -66.01 34.60 -22.63
CA LEU A 49 -64.89 35.09 -23.47
C LEU A 49 -65.27 36.32 -24.30
N SER A 50 -65.12 37.52 -23.72
CA SER A 50 -65.12 38.78 -24.49
C SER A 50 -64.44 39.95 -23.75
N SER A 51 -64.59 40.05 -22.42
CA SER A 51 -64.02 41.15 -21.61
C SER A 51 -62.52 41.02 -21.25
N ILE A 52 -61.91 39.85 -21.48
CA ILE A 52 -60.52 39.56 -21.06
C ILE A 52 -59.48 40.08 -22.08
N ALA A 53 -59.83 40.17 -23.37
CA ALA A 53 -58.87 40.43 -24.44
C ALA A 53 -58.16 41.80 -24.30
N ILE A 54 -58.90 42.86 -23.99
CA ILE A 54 -58.39 44.24 -23.98
C ILE A 54 -57.47 44.49 -22.77
N ARG A 55 -57.69 43.82 -21.62
CA ARG A 55 -56.76 43.88 -20.47
C ARG A 55 -55.47 43.06 -20.66
N ARG A 56 -55.38 42.14 -21.63
CA ARG A 56 -54.16 41.34 -21.85
C ARG A 56 -53.03 42.09 -22.56
N LEU A 57 -53.34 43.06 -23.41
CA LEU A 57 -52.34 43.78 -24.22
C LEU A 57 -51.43 44.71 -23.40
N THR A 58 -51.95 45.38 -22.36
CA THR A 58 -51.16 46.28 -21.50
C THR A 58 -50.32 45.54 -20.46
N LEU A 59 -50.80 44.40 -19.96
CA LEU A 59 -50.04 43.49 -19.09
C LEU A 59 -48.90 42.77 -19.84
N SER A 60 -49.06 42.54 -21.15
CA SER A 60 -48.01 41.94 -22.00
C SER A 60 -46.76 42.82 -22.10
N ARG A 61 -46.91 44.12 -22.44
CA ARG A 61 -45.77 45.05 -22.62
C ARG A 61 -44.87 45.15 -21.37
N ARG A 62 -45.44 45.18 -20.16
CA ARG A 62 -44.64 45.23 -18.91
C ARG A 62 -43.89 43.92 -18.62
N ARG A 63 -44.42 42.77 -19.06
CA ARG A 63 -43.72 41.47 -18.95
C ARG A 63 -42.61 41.35 -19.99
N PHE A 64 -42.87 41.78 -21.23
CA PHE A 64 -41.86 41.86 -22.29
C PHE A 64 -40.68 42.77 -21.90
N LEU A 65 -40.94 43.96 -21.35
CA LEU A 65 -39.86 44.86 -20.92
C LEU A 65 -39.01 44.24 -19.79
N LYS A 66 -39.64 43.58 -18.80
CA LYS A 66 -38.91 42.87 -17.75
C LYS A 66 -38.09 41.69 -18.29
N MET A 67 -38.63 40.93 -19.25
CA MET A 67 -37.88 39.85 -19.93
C MET A 67 -36.70 40.37 -20.74
N ALA A 68 -36.87 41.48 -21.47
CA ALA A 68 -35.80 42.10 -22.24
C ALA A 68 -34.67 42.61 -21.33
N ILE A 69 -35.00 43.23 -20.20
CA ILE A 69 -34.02 43.66 -19.19
C ILE A 69 -33.30 42.44 -18.59
N LEU A 70 -34.04 41.37 -18.21
CA LEU A 70 -33.44 40.16 -17.66
C LEU A 70 -32.48 39.48 -18.65
N LEU A 71 -32.87 39.38 -19.92
CA LEU A 71 -32.02 38.85 -20.99
C LEU A 71 -30.80 39.73 -21.23
N ALA A 72 -30.94 41.06 -21.26
CA ALA A 72 -29.80 41.98 -21.41
C ALA A 72 -28.81 41.85 -20.23
N VAL A 73 -29.29 41.70 -19.00
CA VAL A 73 -28.44 41.44 -17.83
C VAL A 73 -27.74 40.08 -17.94
N LEU A 74 -28.44 39.02 -18.33
CA LEU A 74 -27.84 37.69 -18.58
C LEU A 74 -26.77 37.74 -19.68
N LEU A 75 -27.00 38.49 -20.76
CA LEU A 75 -26.05 38.66 -21.85
C LEU A 75 -24.82 39.46 -21.40
N LEU A 76 -25.00 40.52 -20.60
CA LEU A 76 -23.90 41.28 -20.01
C LEU A 76 -23.10 40.46 -18.98
N VAL A 77 -23.75 39.61 -18.18
CA VAL A 77 -23.06 38.68 -17.27
C VAL A 77 -22.30 37.62 -18.06
N SER A 78 -22.86 37.07 -19.13
CA SER A 78 -22.18 36.12 -20.02
C SER A 78 -21.00 36.75 -20.76
N LEU A 79 -21.13 38.01 -21.21
CA LEU A 79 -20.03 38.81 -21.77
C LEU A 79 -18.95 39.11 -20.74
N ALA A 80 -19.31 39.46 -19.50
CA ALA A 80 -18.36 39.66 -18.41
C ALA A 80 -17.66 38.36 -17.98
N TYR A 81 -18.34 37.21 -18.09
CA TYR A 81 -17.77 35.89 -17.80
C TYR A 81 -16.79 35.44 -18.91
N SER A 82 -17.19 35.56 -20.17
CA SER A 82 -16.32 35.27 -21.32
C SER A 82 -15.14 36.25 -21.44
N ALA A 83 -15.30 37.53 -21.09
CA ALA A 83 -14.20 38.49 -21.01
C ALA A 83 -13.22 38.24 -19.84
N ARG A 84 -13.59 37.42 -18.84
CA ARG A 84 -12.64 36.91 -17.83
C ARG A 84 -11.84 35.70 -18.32
N ILE A 85 -12.29 35.01 -19.36
CA ILE A 85 -11.54 33.93 -20.01
C ILE A 85 -10.68 34.56 -21.10
N ARG A 86 -9.49 35.05 -20.72
CA ARG A 86 -8.43 35.32 -21.70
C ARG A 86 -7.96 33.96 -22.27
N PRO A 87 -7.98 33.75 -23.60
CA PRO A 87 -7.22 32.65 -24.17
C PRO A 87 -5.74 33.00 -24.08
N SER A 88 -5.04 32.43 -23.10
CA SER A 88 -3.57 32.42 -23.07
C SER A 88 -3.08 31.54 -24.23
N LEU A 89 -2.76 32.17 -25.35
CA LEU A 89 -2.10 31.52 -26.48
C LEU A 89 -0.77 30.91 -26.03
N PHE A 90 -0.48 29.72 -26.55
CA PHE A 90 0.70 28.89 -26.29
C PHE A 90 2.02 29.66 -26.13
N ARG A 91 2.76 29.35 -25.05
CA ARG A 91 4.23 29.43 -25.04
C ARG A 91 4.86 28.54 -23.96
N GLY A 92 5.48 27.44 -24.42
CA GLY A 92 6.63 26.80 -23.76
C GLY A 92 6.34 25.94 -22.53
N ALA A 93 6.86 24.70 -22.58
CA ALA A 93 6.88 23.71 -21.52
C ALA A 93 7.29 24.23 -20.13
N ASN A 94 6.61 23.70 -19.10
CA ASN A 94 7.13 23.36 -17.77
C ASN A 94 5.99 22.74 -16.94
N ASP A 95 5.84 21.41 -17.00
CA ASP A 95 4.93 20.68 -16.12
C ASP A 95 5.60 20.44 -14.76
N THR A 96 5.14 21.13 -13.71
CA THR A 96 5.31 20.79 -12.27
C THR A 96 4.71 21.89 -11.39
N VAL A 97 3.39 21.90 -11.16
CA VAL A 97 2.79 22.67 -10.04
C VAL A 97 1.63 21.91 -9.41
N PHE A 98 1.77 21.59 -8.12
CA PHE A 98 0.76 20.98 -7.27
C PHE A 98 -0.48 21.89 -7.11
N HIS A 99 -1.68 21.30 -7.14
CA HIS A 99 -2.93 21.97 -6.74
C HIS A 99 -3.45 21.39 -5.42
N GLU A 100 -3.08 22.01 -4.30
CA GLU A 100 -3.89 21.95 -3.07
C GLU A 100 -4.93 23.07 -3.06
N ASP A 101 -6.19 22.71 -2.85
CA ASP A 101 -7.12 23.38 -1.91
C ASP A 101 -8.47 22.65 -1.93
N GLY A 102 -8.52 21.49 -1.25
CA GLY A 102 -9.76 20.78 -0.93
C GLY A 102 -10.23 21.12 0.49
N PRO A 103 -11.54 21.00 0.81
CA PRO A 103 -12.04 21.35 2.14
C PRO A 103 -11.41 20.49 3.23
N SER A 104 -10.93 21.16 4.29
CA SER A 104 -10.36 20.58 5.52
C SER A 104 -11.18 19.38 6.04
N ARG A 105 -10.52 18.24 6.24
CA ARG A 105 -11.13 16.99 6.73
C ARG A 105 -10.68 16.63 8.15
N THR A 106 -11.48 15.78 8.79
CA THR A 106 -11.51 15.53 10.24
C THR A 106 -10.55 14.45 10.74
N ASP A 107 -9.76 13.84 9.85
CA ASP A 107 -8.91 12.67 10.08
C ASP A 107 -7.40 12.97 10.07
N GLY A 108 -6.99 14.20 9.75
CA GLY A 108 -5.60 14.68 9.95
C GLY A 108 -4.54 14.18 8.97
N TYR A 109 -4.86 13.23 8.10
CA TYR A 109 -3.95 12.69 7.09
C TYR A 109 -4.09 13.39 5.72
N ALA A 110 -2.99 13.51 4.98
CA ALA A 110 -2.98 14.06 3.62
C ALA A 110 -3.67 13.12 2.61
N ARG A 111 -4.33 13.67 1.59
CA ARG A 111 -5.12 12.92 0.57
C ARG A 111 -4.26 11.97 -0.27
N ALA A 112 -4.88 10.89 -0.74
CA ALA A 112 -4.40 10.00 -1.80
C ALA A 112 -3.97 10.67 -3.11
N HIS A 113 -2.72 10.40 -3.51
CA HIS A 113 -2.32 10.29 -4.91
C HIS A 113 -2.31 8.80 -5.27
N GLY A 114 -3.51 8.26 -5.54
CA GLY A 114 -3.68 6.88 -5.96
C GLY A 114 -3.54 6.75 -7.48
N THR A 115 -3.16 5.56 -7.93
CA THR A 115 -3.05 5.20 -9.36
C THR A 115 -3.94 4.01 -9.66
N ASP A 116 -4.24 3.76 -10.93
CA ASP A 116 -4.96 2.54 -11.37
C ASP A 116 -4.06 1.28 -11.35
N PHE A 117 -2.80 1.39 -10.88
CA PHE A 117 -1.85 0.28 -10.86
C PHE A 117 -2.12 -0.67 -9.69
N LEU A 118 -2.45 -1.91 -10.02
CA LEU A 118 -2.77 -2.96 -9.05
C LEU A 118 -1.52 -3.73 -8.61
N ILE A 119 -1.13 -3.55 -7.34
CA ILE A 119 0.12 -4.11 -6.79
C ILE A 119 0.01 -4.42 -5.29
N HIS A 120 0.63 -5.52 -4.86
CA HIS A 120 0.89 -5.87 -3.46
C HIS A 120 2.40 -5.86 -3.22
N ASP A 121 2.82 -5.39 -2.06
CA ASP A 121 4.23 -5.21 -1.64
C ASP A 121 5.14 -4.66 -2.75
N PRO A 122 4.88 -3.41 -3.21
CA PRO A 122 5.69 -2.81 -4.26
C PRO A 122 7.16 -2.68 -3.83
N SER A 123 8.06 -2.94 -4.77
CA SER A 123 9.36 -2.29 -4.83
C SER A 123 9.44 -1.45 -6.10
N ILE A 124 10.10 -0.30 -6.03
CA ILE A 124 10.28 0.62 -7.16
C ILE A 124 11.73 1.10 -7.20
N VAL A 125 12.34 1.06 -8.38
CA VAL A 125 13.60 1.75 -8.68
C VAL A 125 13.42 2.66 -9.89
N GLN A 126 14.19 3.75 -9.96
CA GLN A 126 14.24 4.63 -11.13
C GLN A 126 15.61 4.49 -11.81
N VAL A 127 15.61 4.27 -13.13
CA VAL A 127 16.83 4.19 -13.95
C VAL A 127 16.65 5.09 -15.16
N GLY A 128 17.33 6.25 -15.14
CA GLY A 128 17.08 7.33 -16.10
C GLY A 128 15.64 7.84 -16.00
N ASP A 129 14.97 7.93 -17.15
CA ASP A 129 13.58 8.40 -17.26
C ASP A 129 12.53 7.28 -17.06
N THR A 130 12.95 6.06 -16.68
CA THR A 130 12.07 4.91 -16.51
C THR A 130 12.03 4.44 -15.06
N PHE A 131 10.81 4.25 -14.55
CA PHE A 131 10.54 3.58 -13.28
C PHE A 131 10.25 2.11 -13.54
N TYR A 132 10.87 1.24 -12.73
CA TYR A 132 10.67 -0.20 -12.71
C TYR A 132 10.02 -0.58 -11.39
N SER A 133 8.94 -1.37 -11.42
CA SER A 133 8.26 -1.88 -10.23
C SER A 133 8.12 -3.39 -10.22
N TYR A 134 8.43 -3.97 -9.07
CA TYR A 134 8.48 -5.41 -8.83
C TYR A 134 7.34 -5.80 -7.90
N SER A 135 6.63 -6.89 -8.21
CA SER A 135 5.47 -7.32 -7.42
C SER A 135 5.29 -8.84 -7.30
N VAL A 136 4.53 -9.22 -6.28
CA VAL A 136 4.11 -10.60 -6.02
C VAL A 136 3.29 -11.16 -7.20
N ALA A 137 3.91 -12.03 -7.97
CA ALA A 137 3.35 -12.71 -9.14
C ALA A 137 4.22 -13.92 -9.50
N PRO A 138 3.79 -14.83 -10.40
CA PRO A 138 4.64 -15.90 -10.90
C PRO A 138 5.98 -15.37 -11.43
N GLY A 139 7.08 -15.81 -10.82
CA GLY A 139 8.44 -15.35 -11.13
C GLY A 139 8.79 -13.91 -10.73
N ILE A 140 7.95 -13.23 -9.92
CA ILE A 140 8.03 -11.79 -9.57
C ILE A 140 7.85 -10.91 -10.81
N ALA A 141 6.71 -10.23 -10.94
CA ALA A 141 6.39 -9.46 -12.13
C ALA A 141 7.14 -8.13 -12.18
N VAL A 142 7.71 -7.80 -13.34
CA VAL A 142 8.37 -6.51 -13.62
C VAL A 142 7.41 -5.63 -14.41
N HIS A 143 7.23 -4.39 -13.96
CA HIS A 143 6.40 -3.37 -14.57
C HIS A 143 7.23 -2.13 -14.87
N GLU A 144 6.96 -1.47 -15.99
CA GLU A 144 7.65 -0.26 -16.43
C GLU A 144 6.69 0.90 -16.61
N SER A 145 7.15 2.11 -16.29
CA SER A 145 6.48 3.36 -16.64
C SER A 145 7.46 4.52 -16.75
N SER A 146 7.13 5.55 -17.54
CA SER A 146 7.85 6.83 -17.56
C SER A 146 7.34 7.82 -16.50
N SER A 147 6.34 7.44 -15.70
CA SER A 147 5.82 8.23 -14.59
C SER A 147 5.36 7.30 -13.48
N LEU A 148 5.55 7.75 -12.24
CA LEU A 148 5.00 7.09 -11.05
C LEU A 148 3.47 6.97 -11.07
N ASP A 149 2.80 7.89 -11.75
CA ASP A 149 1.34 7.87 -11.94
C ASP A 149 0.88 6.81 -12.95
N GLY A 150 1.82 6.21 -13.67
CA GLY A 150 1.56 5.30 -14.78
C GLY A 150 1.35 6.01 -16.12
N PRO A 151 0.80 5.30 -17.13
CA PRO A 151 0.34 3.91 -17.06
C PRO A 151 1.52 2.96 -16.83
N TRP A 152 1.33 1.99 -15.93
CA TRP A 152 2.28 0.93 -15.65
C TRP A 152 2.01 -0.27 -16.57
N THR A 153 3.04 -0.77 -17.24
CA THR A 153 2.94 -1.91 -18.16
C THR A 153 3.77 -3.07 -17.64
N GLN A 154 3.18 -4.25 -17.45
CA GLN A 154 3.97 -5.45 -17.13
C GLN A 154 4.80 -5.86 -18.35
N THR A 155 6.13 -5.81 -18.24
CA THR A 155 7.07 -6.13 -19.34
C THR A 155 7.66 -7.53 -19.22
N GLY A 156 7.65 -8.14 -18.03
CA GLY A 156 8.06 -9.53 -17.83
C GLY A 156 8.08 -9.97 -16.37
N SER A 157 9.10 -10.74 -16.02
CA SER A 157 9.37 -11.20 -14.66
C SER A 157 10.88 -11.19 -14.36
N VAL A 158 11.24 -11.19 -13.07
CA VAL A 158 12.61 -11.33 -12.60
C VAL A 158 13.07 -12.75 -12.89
N LEU A 159 12.40 -13.75 -12.32
CA LEU A 159 12.74 -15.16 -12.49
C LEU A 159 12.12 -15.68 -13.80
N GLY A 160 12.90 -16.45 -14.56
CA GLY A 160 12.43 -17.16 -15.76
C GLY A 160 11.55 -18.38 -15.48
N GLY A 161 11.25 -18.66 -14.21
CA GLY A 161 10.48 -19.80 -13.74
C GLY A 161 10.17 -19.69 -12.24
N ASN A 162 9.95 -20.83 -11.57
CA ASN A 162 9.93 -20.87 -10.11
C ASN A 162 11.33 -20.52 -9.55
N SER A 163 11.37 -19.95 -8.35
CA SER A 163 12.61 -19.82 -7.55
C SER A 163 13.25 -21.19 -7.32
N VAL A 164 14.58 -21.24 -7.34
CA VAL A 164 15.35 -22.47 -7.06
C VAL A 164 15.20 -22.94 -5.61
N ILE A 165 14.71 -22.08 -4.71
CA ILE A 165 14.43 -22.43 -3.31
C ILE A 165 13.24 -23.38 -3.25
N THR A 166 13.44 -24.59 -2.72
CA THR A 166 12.39 -25.61 -2.59
C THR A 166 11.62 -25.49 -1.26
N LYS A 167 11.10 -24.30 -0.97
CA LYS A 167 10.30 -23.98 0.23
C LYS A 167 9.17 -23.01 -0.14
N GLY A 168 8.06 -23.04 0.60
CA GLY A 168 6.97 -22.06 0.46
C GLY A 168 6.29 -22.04 -0.92
N ASP A 169 5.60 -20.95 -1.23
CA ASP A 169 5.25 -20.62 -2.61
C ASP A 169 6.48 -20.12 -3.37
N ASN A 170 7.23 -21.06 -3.96
CA ASN A 170 8.36 -20.75 -4.83
C ASN A 170 7.94 -20.41 -6.28
N LYS A 171 6.65 -20.47 -6.60
CA LYS A 171 6.14 -20.10 -7.92
C LYS A 171 5.90 -18.59 -8.00
N ALA A 172 5.28 -18.01 -6.98
CA ALA A 172 5.04 -16.59 -6.87
C ALA A 172 5.65 -16.03 -5.57
N PRO A 173 6.96 -15.72 -5.56
CA PRO A 173 7.62 -15.14 -4.39
C PRO A 173 7.02 -13.80 -3.95
N TRP A 174 7.13 -13.51 -2.65
CA TRP A 174 6.48 -12.40 -1.97
C TRP A 174 7.45 -11.26 -1.67
N ALA A 175 6.89 -10.07 -1.41
CA ALA A 175 7.60 -8.87 -0.94
C ALA A 175 8.98 -8.66 -1.58
N PRO A 176 9.05 -8.52 -2.93
CA PRO A 176 10.31 -8.27 -3.61
C PRO A 176 10.89 -6.91 -3.18
N ASN A 177 12.19 -6.86 -2.92
CA ASN A 177 12.92 -5.60 -2.75
C ASN A 177 14.08 -5.58 -3.75
N THR A 178 13.94 -4.73 -4.76
CA THR A 178 14.99 -4.49 -5.75
C THR A 178 15.77 -3.23 -5.40
N VAL A 179 17.09 -3.34 -5.41
CA VAL A 179 18.04 -2.25 -5.17
C VAL A 179 19.12 -2.27 -6.25
N GLN A 180 19.61 -1.10 -6.66
CA GLN A 180 20.81 -0.98 -7.48
C GLN A 180 22.02 -0.78 -6.57
N ILE A 181 23.03 -1.64 -6.70
CA ILE A 181 24.31 -1.51 -5.97
C ILE A 181 25.42 -1.59 -7.01
N GLY A 182 26.14 -0.48 -7.19
CA GLY A 182 27.09 -0.30 -8.28
C GLY A 182 26.42 -0.33 -9.66
N ASP A 183 26.91 -1.19 -10.55
CA ASP A 183 26.41 -1.43 -11.90
C ASP A 183 25.36 -2.56 -11.99
N LYS A 184 24.98 -3.14 -10.85
CA LYS A 184 24.08 -4.30 -10.76
C LYS A 184 22.80 -4.01 -10.00
N PHE A 185 21.76 -4.76 -10.36
CA PHE A 185 20.48 -4.81 -9.67
C PHE A 185 20.38 -6.12 -8.90
N TYR A 186 19.91 -6.04 -7.66
CA TYR A 186 19.69 -7.18 -6.77
C TYR A 186 18.23 -7.16 -6.34
N CYS A 187 17.48 -8.23 -6.62
CA CYS A 187 16.08 -8.41 -6.24
C CYS A 187 16.02 -9.49 -5.16
N TYR A 188 15.93 -9.06 -3.90
CA TYR A 188 15.65 -9.93 -2.77
C TYR A 188 14.17 -10.28 -2.74
N TYR A 189 13.83 -11.52 -2.38
CA TYR A 189 12.44 -11.99 -2.40
C TYR A 189 12.20 -13.06 -1.33
N ALA A 190 10.94 -13.26 -0.94
CA ALA A 190 10.56 -14.25 0.06
C ALA A 190 9.79 -15.43 -0.54
N VAL A 191 10.01 -16.64 -0.04
CA VAL A 191 9.15 -17.82 -0.29
C VAL A 191 8.61 -18.34 1.04
N SER A 192 7.28 -18.46 1.17
CA SER A 192 6.63 -18.70 2.46
C SER A 192 5.23 -19.33 2.31
N ASN A 193 4.55 -19.58 3.45
CA ASN A 193 3.17 -20.05 3.55
C ASN A 193 2.40 -19.21 4.59
N ALA A 194 1.16 -18.81 4.29
CA ALA A 194 0.48 -17.75 5.02
C ALA A 194 0.26 -18.05 6.52
N GLY A 195 0.79 -17.18 7.39
CA GLY A 195 0.76 -17.34 8.84
C GLY A 195 1.64 -18.49 9.35
N CYS A 196 2.68 -18.88 8.59
CA CYS A 196 3.79 -19.70 9.04
C CYS A 196 5.09 -18.91 8.89
N ARG A 197 6.10 -19.31 9.67
CA ARG A 197 7.48 -18.82 9.58
C ARG A 197 8.45 -19.88 9.05
N ASP A 198 7.91 -20.90 8.39
CA ASP A 198 8.70 -21.83 7.59
C ASP A 198 8.91 -21.18 6.22
N SER A 199 9.91 -20.31 6.20
CA SER A 199 10.09 -19.26 5.19
C SER A 199 11.56 -19.13 4.82
N ALA A 200 11.84 -18.56 3.65
CA ALA A 200 13.19 -18.27 3.20
C ALA A 200 13.23 -16.97 2.39
N ILE A 201 14.33 -16.24 2.52
CA ILE A 201 14.72 -15.14 1.65
C ILE A 201 15.73 -15.68 0.64
N GLY A 202 15.54 -15.28 -0.62
CA GLY A 202 16.52 -15.46 -1.68
C GLY A 202 16.82 -14.16 -2.41
N VAL A 203 17.74 -14.23 -3.37
CA VAL A 203 18.15 -13.09 -4.18
C VAL A 203 18.42 -13.49 -5.62
N ALA A 204 17.97 -12.66 -6.56
CA ALA A 204 18.41 -12.71 -7.95
C ALA A 204 19.20 -11.44 -8.30
N SER A 205 20.18 -11.53 -9.20
CA SER A 205 20.94 -10.36 -9.68
C SER A 205 20.91 -10.21 -11.20
N SER A 206 20.89 -8.97 -11.69
CA SER A 206 20.93 -8.62 -13.12
C SER A 206 21.85 -7.42 -13.39
N ASN A 207 22.30 -7.26 -14.64
CA ASN A 207 22.95 -6.03 -15.12
C ASN A 207 21.94 -5.00 -15.68
N SER A 208 20.65 -5.35 -15.71
CA SER A 208 19.56 -4.50 -16.20
C SER A 208 18.36 -4.58 -15.23
N PRO A 209 17.60 -3.49 -15.02
CA PRO A 209 16.44 -3.48 -14.12
C PRO A 209 15.23 -4.22 -14.69
N GLY A 210 15.17 -4.36 -16.02
CA GLY A 210 14.09 -5.02 -16.76
C GLY A 210 14.15 -6.55 -16.69
N PRO A 211 13.23 -7.24 -17.38
CA PRO A 211 13.21 -8.71 -17.44
C PRO A 211 14.32 -9.27 -18.35
N GLY A 212 14.72 -10.53 -18.09
CA GLY A 212 15.51 -11.35 -19.02
C GLY A 212 16.93 -11.73 -18.56
N ASP A 213 17.64 -10.84 -17.88
CA ASP A 213 19.08 -11.01 -17.54
C ASP A 213 19.36 -11.46 -16.09
N TRP A 214 18.32 -11.88 -15.35
CA TRP A 214 18.42 -12.23 -13.94
C TRP A 214 18.98 -13.65 -13.70
N THR A 215 19.99 -13.74 -12.84
CA THR A 215 20.47 -15.01 -12.26
C THR A 215 19.88 -15.17 -10.85
N ASP A 216 19.17 -16.26 -10.59
CA ASP A 216 18.70 -16.66 -9.26
C ASP A 216 19.84 -17.34 -8.48
N HIS A 217 20.24 -16.77 -7.34
CA HIS A 217 21.28 -17.32 -6.46
C HIS A 217 20.71 -18.25 -5.38
N GLY A 218 19.38 -18.31 -5.24
CA GLY A 218 18.71 -19.15 -4.28
C GLY A 218 18.74 -18.60 -2.85
N LEU A 219 18.85 -19.52 -1.89
CA LEU A 219 18.68 -19.28 -0.45
C LEU A 219 19.82 -18.46 0.15
N ILE A 220 19.50 -17.36 0.83
CA ILE A 220 20.46 -16.59 1.64
C ILE A 220 20.18 -16.66 3.14
N LEU A 221 18.90 -16.83 3.53
CA LEU A 221 18.47 -16.85 4.93
C LEU A 221 17.13 -17.58 5.08
N GLN A 222 16.94 -18.40 6.11
CA GLN A 222 15.67 -19.10 6.34
C GLN A 222 15.31 -19.30 7.80
N SER A 223 14.01 -19.41 8.06
CA SER A 223 13.43 -19.73 9.36
C SER A 223 12.54 -20.97 9.29
N GLY A 224 12.24 -21.55 10.46
CA GLY A 224 11.30 -22.67 10.62
C GLY A 224 11.93 -24.05 10.46
N THR A 225 12.16 -24.50 9.23
CA THR A 225 12.80 -25.79 8.92
C THR A 225 13.99 -25.63 7.97
N GLY A 226 14.83 -26.66 7.86
CA GLY A 226 16.05 -26.65 7.03
C GLY A 226 17.28 -26.20 7.82
N ASP A 227 18.44 -26.27 7.16
CA ASP A 227 19.73 -25.93 7.78
C ASP A 227 19.76 -24.45 8.21
N ASP A 228 20.42 -24.20 9.34
CA ASP A 228 20.58 -22.89 10.00
C ASP A 228 19.29 -22.15 10.41
N SER A 229 18.11 -22.75 10.21
CA SER A 229 16.84 -22.23 10.74
C SER A 229 16.72 -22.30 12.27
N ASP A 230 17.70 -22.93 12.94
CA ASP A 230 17.90 -22.98 14.39
C ASP A 230 18.96 -21.99 14.91
N THR A 231 19.64 -21.27 14.02
CA THR A 231 20.62 -20.23 14.36
C THR A 231 19.90 -18.96 14.80
N PHE A 232 20.40 -18.27 15.84
CA PHE A 232 19.83 -16.98 16.25
C PHE A 232 20.09 -15.89 15.18
N PRO A 233 19.11 -15.04 14.83
CA PRO A 233 17.73 -14.93 15.35
C PRO A 233 16.70 -15.72 14.52
N MET A 234 17.13 -16.60 13.61
CA MET A 234 16.27 -17.40 12.73
C MET A 234 15.44 -18.45 13.46
N ASP A 235 15.83 -18.80 14.68
CA ASP A 235 15.09 -19.61 15.65
C ASP A 235 13.84 -18.92 16.21
N GLN A 236 13.77 -17.58 16.16
CA GLN A 236 12.65 -16.77 16.68
C GLN A 236 12.02 -15.73 15.72
N SER A 237 12.57 -15.53 14.53
CA SER A 237 12.10 -14.59 13.50
C SER A 237 11.44 -15.26 12.28
N ASN A 238 10.79 -14.48 11.41
CA ASN A 238 10.19 -14.96 10.17
C ASN A 238 10.98 -14.41 8.97
N ALA A 239 11.60 -15.28 8.17
CA ALA A 239 12.42 -14.92 7.02
C ALA A 239 11.58 -14.52 5.80
N ILE A 240 10.89 -13.38 5.88
CA ILE A 240 10.22 -12.70 4.77
C ILE A 240 10.41 -11.17 4.86
N ASP A 241 9.86 -10.42 3.90
CA ASP A 241 9.83 -8.95 3.87
C ASP A 241 11.23 -8.33 3.90
N ALA A 242 12.07 -8.77 2.95
CA ALA A 242 13.44 -8.30 2.79
C ALA A 242 13.50 -6.81 2.42
N ASN A 243 14.46 -6.10 2.98
CA ASN A 243 14.92 -4.80 2.50
C ASN A 243 16.44 -4.70 2.67
N VAL A 244 17.15 -4.21 1.65
CA VAL A 244 18.60 -4.03 1.73
C VAL A 244 18.98 -2.55 1.77
N PHE A 245 19.91 -2.22 2.65
CA PHE A 245 20.48 -0.90 2.83
C PHE A 245 22.01 -1.00 2.85
N VAL A 246 22.70 -0.14 2.09
CA VAL A 246 24.17 -0.03 2.08
C VAL A 246 24.55 1.25 2.81
N ASP A 247 25.35 1.13 3.87
CA ASP A 247 25.77 2.27 4.69
C ASP A 247 27.03 2.97 4.14
N PHE A 248 27.38 4.12 4.71
CA PHE A 248 28.49 4.97 4.25
C PHE A 248 29.89 4.34 4.36
N ASP A 249 30.04 3.28 5.16
CA ASP A 249 31.26 2.46 5.23
C ASP A 249 31.31 1.36 4.14
N ASN A 250 30.26 1.25 3.31
CA ASN A 250 29.95 0.20 2.34
C ASN A 250 29.50 -1.15 2.95
N SER A 251 29.23 -1.22 4.26
CA SER A 251 28.55 -2.38 4.86
C SER A 251 27.12 -2.48 4.33
N ALA A 252 26.77 -3.62 3.76
CA ALA A 252 25.41 -3.93 3.35
C ALA A 252 24.66 -4.67 4.47
N TYR A 253 23.41 -4.28 4.70
CA TYR A 253 22.55 -4.86 5.73
C TYR A 253 21.23 -5.34 5.11
N LEU A 254 20.83 -6.56 5.45
CA LEU A 254 19.53 -7.14 5.14
C LEU A 254 18.62 -6.97 6.35
N ILE A 255 17.60 -6.13 6.20
CA ILE A 255 16.47 -5.99 7.13
C ILE A 255 15.39 -6.97 6.68
N PHE A 256 14.74 -7.64 7.63
CA PHE A 256 13.66 -8.59 7.36
C PHE A 256 12.76 -8.78 8.59
N GLY A 257 11.61 -9.42 8.43
CA GLY A 257 10.78 -9.84 9.55
C GLY A 257 9.29 -9.57 9.36
N SER A 258 8.47 -10.50 9.85
CA SER A 258 7.02 -10.41 9.85
C SER A 258 6.46 -11.25 11.01
N PHE A 259 5.73 -10.61 11.92
CA PHE A 259 5.21 -11.23 13.15
C PHE A 259 6.31 -11.86 14.04
N TRP A 260 5.92 -12.76 14.96
CA TRP A 260 6.80 -13.36 15.96
C TRP A 260 7.55 -12.30 16.77
N THR A 261 8.88 -12.31 16.74
CA THR A 261 9.71 -11.34 17.47
C THR A 261 9.83 -9.98 16.79
N GLY A 262 9.41 -9.85 15.52
CA GLY A 262 9.38 -8.59 14.78
C GLY A 262 10.50 -8.46 13.74
N ILE A 263 11.03 -7.24 13.62
CA ILE A 263 11.97 -6.83 12.56
C ILE A 263 13.42 -7.00 13.03
N TRP A 264 14.18 -7.73 12.23
CA TRP A 264 15.59 -8.02 12.44
C TRP A 264 16.43 -7.47 11.30
N GLN A 265 17.72 -7.31 11.58
CA GLN A 265 18.73 -6.95 10.60
C GLN A 265 19.92 -7.89 10.76
N VAL A 266 20.52 -8.31 9.65
CA VAL A 266 21.82 -9.01 9.58
C VAL A 266 22.73 -8.28 8.60
N LYS A 267 24.05 -8.45 8.76
CA LYS A 267 25.02 -7.96 7.77
C LYS A 267 25.14 -8.97 6.61
N LEU A 268 25.14 -8.45 5.38
CA LEU A 268 25.47 -9.21 4.17
C LEU A 268 27.00 -9.24 4.00
N ASP A 269 27.50 -10.30 3.38
CA ASP A 269 28.88 -10.34 2.89
C ASP A 269 29.03 -9.50 1.60
N ASP A 270 30.27 -9.20 1.22
CA ASP A 270 30.61 -8.31 0.08
C ASP A 270 30.08 -8.80 -1.28
N ASP A 271 29.68 -10.07 -1.41
CA ASP A 271 29.06 -10.61 -2.64
C ASP A 271 27.57 -10.27 -2.78
N LEU A 272 26.96 -9.76 -1.71
CA LEU A 272 25.54 -9.37 -1.59
C LEU A 272 24.55 -10.54 -1.77
N VAL A 273 25.05 -11.77 -1.85
CA VAL A 273 24.27 -13.01 -2.03
C VAL A 273 24.51 -14.03 -0.92
N SER A 274 25.31 -13.68 0.09
CA SER A 274 25.50 -14.42 1.34
C SER A 274 25.43 -13.51 2.58
N VAL A 275 25.36 -14.11 3.77
CA VAL A 275 25.11 -13.42 5.05
C VAL A 275 26.26 -13.67 6.03
N GLU A 276 26.83 -12.59 6.57
CA GLU A 276 28.01 -12.65 7.42
C GLU A 276 27.75 -13.53 8.65
N GLY A 277 28.58 -14.56 8.80
CA GLY A 277 28.57 -15.47 9.96
C GLY A 277 27.60 -16.63 9.86
N ASN A 278 26.95 -16.88 8.71
CA ASN A 278 26.08 -18.05 8.56
C ASN A 278 26.83 -19.38 8.76
N ASP A 279 27.98 -19.55 8.09
CA ASP A 279 28.86 -20.73 8.20
C ASP A 279 29.34 -21.02 9.64
N THR A 280 29.38 -19.99 10.50
CA THR A 280 29.79 -20.09 11.91
C THR A 280 28.61 -20.16 12.88
N LYS A 281 27.36 -20.17 12.36
CA LYS A 281 26.11 -20.03 13.12
C LYS A 281 26.13 -18.83 14.08
N SER A 282 26.71 -17.72 13.65
CA SER A 282 26.91 -16.50 14.44
C SER A 282 26.62 -15.25 13.62
N LEU A 283 25.35 -15.10 13.23
CA LEU A 283 24.88 -13.99 12.39
C LEU A 283 25.10 -12.64 13.08
N SER A 284 25.67 -11.68 12.33
CA SER A 284 25.90 -10.29 12.77
C SER A 284 24.59 -9.52 12.86
N SER A 285 23.76 -9.86 13.86
CA SER A 285 22.35 -9.49 13.96
C SER A 285 22.06 -8.29 14.88
N SER A 286 20.98 -7.56 14.57
CA SER A 286 20.38 -6.51 15.40
C SER A 286 18.86 -6.68 15.41
N HIS A 287 18.22 -6.47 16.56
CA HIS A 287 16.75 -6.41 16.68
C HIS A 287 16.32 -4.96 16.52
N LEU A 288 15.51 -4.65 15.51
CA LEU A 288 15.25 -3.26 15.11
C LEU A 288 13.89 -2.72 15.57
N ALA A 289 12.86 -3.58 15.62
CA ALA A 289 11.52 -3.21 16.08
C ALA A 289 10.68 -4.44 16.45
N ALA A 290 9.78 -4.30 17.42
CA ALA A 290 8.85 -5.36 17.79
C ALA A 290 7.48 -4.81 18.20
N GLU A 291 6.50 -5.71 18.27
CA GLU A 291 5.27 -5.47 19.02
C GLU A 291 5.26 -6.43 20.22
N PRO A 292 5.87 -6.07 21.36
CA PRO A 292 5.99 -6.98 22.51
C PRO A 292 4.62 -7.32 23.13
N GLY A 293 3.60 -6.48 22.90
CA GLY A 293 2.24 -6.73 23.33
C GLY A 293 1.53 -7.75 22.44
N LYS A 294 0.97 -8.82 23.02
CA LYS A 294 0.02 -9.67 22.30
C LYS A 294 -1.25 -8.86 21.96
N VAL A 295 -1.42 -8.47 20.69
CA VAL A 295 -2.59 -7.73 20.21
C VAL A 295 -3.82 -8.63 20.05
N TRP A 296 -3.63 -9.91 19.72
CA TRP A 296 -4.72 -10.92 19.74
C TRP A 296 -4.25 -12.32 20.12
N ARG A 297 -5.18 -13.16 20.59
CA ARG A 297 -4.94 -14.59 20.84
C ARG A 297 -4.52 -15.30 19.55
N SER A 298 -3.54 -16.20 19.63
CA SER A 298 -3.17 -17.08 18.53
C SER A 298 -4.42 -17.70 17.89
N SER A 299 -4.55 -17.55 16.58
CA SER A 299 -5.78 -17.86 15.83
C SER A 299 -5.93 -19.35 15.52
N ARG A 300 -4.90 -20.16 15.81
CA ARG A 300 -4.85 -21.59 15.53
C ARG A 300 -4.61 -22.38 16.81
N LYS A 301 -5.24 -23.55 16.94
CA LYS A 301 -4.56 -24.67 17.63
C LYS A 301 -3.35 -24.98 16.76
N ALA A 302 -2.16 -24.52 17.15
CA ALA A 302 -0.94 -24.74 16.37
C ALA A 302 -0.73 -26.26 16.20
N ALA A 303 -0.86 -26.74 14.97
CA ALA A 303 -0.54 -28.13 14.62
C ALA A 303 0.98 -28.34 14.47
N SER A 304 1.75 -27.26 14.42
CA SER A 304 3.20 -27.23 14.29
C SER A 304 3.75 -25.93 14.90
N PRO A 305 4.90 -25.92 15.60
CA PRO A 305 5.47 -24.71 16.21
C PRO A 305 5.85 -23.61 15.20
N VAL A 306 6.02 -23.95 13.91
CA VAL A 306 6.34 -22.98 12.84
C VAL A 306 5.11 -22.33 12.21
N CYS A 307 3.88 -22.72 12.58
CA CYS A 307 2.64 -22.28 11.94
C CYS A 307 1.58 -21.79 12.92
N GLY A 308 1.34 -20.47 12.92
CA GLY A 308 0.51 -19.79 13.92
C GLY A 308 1.31 -19.56 15.19
N ASP A 309 1.74 -18.31 15.38
CA ASP A 309 2.54 -17.89 16.52
C ASP A 309 1.89 -18.29 17.87
N PRO A 310 2.61 -19.05 18.74
CA PRO A 310 2.08 -19.45 20.04
C PRO A 310 2.03 -18.32 21.08
N THR A 311 2.84 -17.27 20.98
CA THR A 311 2.82 -16.13 21.93
C THR A 311 1.67 -15.19 21.65
N GLY A 312 1.30 -15.03 20.37
CA GLY A 312 0.05 -14.41 19.92
C GLY A 312 0.19 -13.63 18.63
N GLY A 313 -0.71 -12.67 18.40
CA GLY A 313 -0.58 -11.72 17.29
C GLY A 313 0.33 -10.56 17.67
N HIS A 314 1.51 -10.51 17.04
CA HIS A 314 2.52 -9.46 17.15
C HIS A 314 2.67 -8.73 15.78
N PRO A 315 1.69 -7.91 15.37
CA PRO A 315 1.55 -7.47 13.98
C PRO A 315 2.49 -6.35 13.57
N ILE A 316 3.72 -6.72 13.23
CA ILE A 316 4.75 -5.85 12.68
C ILE A 316 5.46 -6.58 11.53
N GLU A 317 5.51 -5.97 10.35
CA GLU A 317 6.08 -6.55 9.13
C GLU A 317 6.39 -5.47 8.06
N GLY A 318 6.86 -5.87 6.88
CA GLY A 318 7.10 -4.97 5.75
C GLY A 318 8.03 -3.81 6.08
N ALA A 319 9.25 -4.09 6.54
CA ALA A 319 10.20 -3.06 6.97
C ALA A 319 10.98 -2.43 5.79
N PHE A 320 11.34 -1.16 5.92
CA PHE A 320 12.18 -0.43 4.96
C PHE A 320 13.08 0.56 5.69
N LEU A 321 14.39 0.47 5.49
CA LEU A 321 15.38 1.39 6.06
C LEU A 321 15.73 2.47 5.02
N ALA A 322 15.64 3.73 5.43
CA ALA A 322 16.03 4.89 4.61
C ALA A 322 16.93 5.82 5.43
N TYR A 323 17.81 6.58 4.77
CA TYR A 323 18.61 7.61 5.42
C TYR A 323 18.15 8.99 4.99
N GLN A 324 17.97 9.90 5.95
CA GLN A 324 17.75 11.32 5.69
C GLN A 324 18.50 12.12 6.76
N GLU A 325 19.46 12.94 6.33
CA GLU A 325 20.46 13.54 7.22
C GLU A 325 19.83 14.24 8.45
N PRO A 326 20.31 13.98 9.69
CA PRO A 326 21.46 13.15 10.06
C PRO A 326 21.09 11.71 10.51
N TYR A 327 19.89 11.20 10.19
CA TYR A 327 19.36 9.98 10.80
C TYR A 327 19.00 8.87 9.81
N TYR A 328 19.11 7.63 10.28
CA TYR A 328 18.47 6.46 9.69
C TYR A 328 17.02 6.38 10.18
N TYR A 329 16.09 6.04 9.30
CA TYR A 329 14.66 5.92 9.56
C TYR A 329 14.20 4.50 9.23
N LEU A 330 13.77 3.75 10.26
CA LEU A 330 13.15 2.46 10.08
C LEU A 330 11.64 2.64 9.91
N TRP A 331 11.17 2.39 8.70
CA TRP A 331 9.77 2.33 8.33
C TRP A 331 9.26 0.89 8.45
N TYR A 332 8.01 0.72 8.87
CA TYR A 332 7.38 -0.60 8.94
C TYR A 332 5.87 -0.51 8.91
N SER A 333 5.22 -1.60 8.50
CA SER A 333 3.78 -1.77 8.62
C SER A 333 3.43 -2.37 9.99
N TRP A 334 2.43 -1.80 10.65
CA TRP A 334 1.85 -2.33 11.89
C TRP A 334 0.37 -2.63 11.70
N GLY A 335 -0.09 -3.79 12.15
CA GLY A 335 -1.49 -4.23 12.05
C GLY A 335 -1.67 -5.41 11.08
N ARG A 336 -2.91 -5.70 10.70
CA ARG A 336 -3.24 -6.79 9.77
C ARG A 336 -3.25 -6.33 8.32
N CYS A 337 -2.56 -7.08 7.47
CA CYS A 337 -2.68 -7.04 6.02
C CYS A 337 -3.83 -7.93 5.49
N CYS A 338 -4.02 -7.87 4.18
CA CYS A 338 -4.52 -8.94 3.30
C CYS A 338 -5.96 -9.48 3.51
N GLU A 339 -6.31 -10.02 4.69
CA GLU A 339 -7.56 -10.77 4.90
C GLU A 339 -8.74 -9.91 5.40
N PHE A 340 -9.03 -8.81 4.68
CA PHE A 340 -10.12 -7.86 5.02
C PHE A 340 -11.53 -8.36 4.67
N LYS A 341 -11.82 -9.62 5.01
CA LYS A 341 -13.11 -10.30 4.81
C LYS A 341 -14.18 -9.89 5.84
N ASP A 342 -13.78 -9.37 7.00
CA ASP A 342 -14.69 -8.86 8.03
C ASP A 342 -14.86 -7.33 7.90
N PRO A 343 -16.06 -6.81 7.57
CA PRO A 343 -16.34 -5.37 7.53
C PRO A 343 -16.05 -4.64 8.86
N LYS A 344 -16.01 -5.36 10.00
CA LYS A 344 -15.68 -4.79 11.31
C LYS A 344 -14.21 -4.44 11.47
N MET A 345 -13.30 -4.92 10.61
CA MET A 345 -11.89 -4.48 10.66
C MET A 345 -11.76 -2.96 10.45
N ARG A 346 -12.70 -2.32 9.75
CA ARG A 346 -12.78 -0.84 9.67
C ARG A 346 -13.06 -0.14 11.02
N THR A 347 -13.35 -0.88 12.08
CA THR A 347 -13.82 -0.35 13.37
C THR A 347 -13.07 -0.89 14.58
N ASN A 348 -12.14 -1.85 14.41
CA ASN A 348 -11.37 -2.40 15.53
C ASN A 348 -9.96 -1.79 15.66
N GLY A 349 -9.50 -1.00 14.69
CA GLY A 349 -8.21 -0.31 14.74
C GLY A 349 -7.01 -1.26 14.76
N GLN A 350 -7.15 -2.45 14.18
CA GLN A 350 -6.09 -3.48 14.08
C GLN A 350 -5.61 -3.70 12.65
N GLU A 351 -6.08 -2.92 11.68
CA GLU A 351 -5.59 -2.93 10.31
C GLU A 351 -4.26 -2.19 10.17
N TYR A 352 -3.59 -2.45 9.04
CA TYR A 352 -2.33 -1.81 8.62
C TYR A 352 -2.31 -0.29 8.80
N ARG A 353 -1.16 0.19 9.28
CA ARG A 353 -0.70 1.57 9.24
C ARG A 353 0.82 1.57 9.09
N ILE A 354 1.34 2.62 8.48
CA ILE A 354 2.77 2.87 8.34
C ILE A 354 3.26 3.56 9.62
N ARG A 355 4.20 2.93 10.32
CA ARG A 355 4.93 3.48 11.48
C ARG A 355 6.39 3.76 11.12
N VAL A 356 7.03 4.60 11.92
CA VAL A 356 8.45 4.94 11.78
C VAL A 356 9.12 5.19 13.14
N GLY A 357 10.41 4.89 13.22
CA GLY A 357 11.34 5.40 14.23
C GLY A 357 12.68 5.77 13.59
N ARG A 358 13.59 6.36 14.36
CA ARG A 358 14.91 6.79 13.85
C ARG A 358 16.06 6.43 14.78
N SER A 359 17.25 6.33 14.21
CA SER A 359 18.52 6.16 14.93
C SER A 359 19.61 7.02 14.31
N ASP A 360 20.64 7.35 15.07
CA ASP A 360 21.92 7.88 14.57
C ASP A 360 22.87 6.76 14.10
N ASN A 361 22.47 5.50 14.27
CA ASN A 361 23.21 4.31 13.86
C ASN A 361 22.32 3.41 12.97
N VAL A 362 22.84 2.95 11.82
CA VAL A 362 22.16 2.04 10.89
C VAL A 362 21.66 0.74 11.55
N ARG A 363 22.29 0.34 12.66
CA ARG A 363 21.99 -0.86 13.45
C ARG A 363 21.09 -0.63 14.66
N GLY A 364 20.61 0.60 14.87
CA GLY A 364 19.80 1.00 16.02
C GLY A 364 20.61 1.33 17.29
N PRO A 365 19.93 1.54 18.44
CA PRO A 365 18.49 1.39 18.64
C PRO A 365 17.69 2.44 17.86
N PHE A 366 16.54 2.03 17.32
CA PHE A 366 15.60 2.95 16.69
C PHE A 366 14.59 3.42 17.74
N VAL A 367 14.32 4.72 17.79
CA VAL A 367 13.39 5.31 18.77
C VAL A 367 12.33 6.19 18.10
N ASP A 368 11.20 6.35 18.79
CA ASP A 368 10.13 7.24 18.38
C ASP A 368 10.32 8.70 18.84
N LYS A 369 9.33 9.55 18.57
CA LYS A 369 9.35 10.98 18.94
C LYS A 369 9.40 11.23 20.46
N GLN A 370 9.02 10.25 21.27
CA GLN A 370 9.05 10.31 22.73
C GLN A 370 10.32 9.66 23.30
N GLY A 371 11.13 9.02 22.46
CA GLY A 371 12.36 8.33 22.85
C GLY A 371 12.14 6.89 23.30
N ASN A 372 10.97 6.29 23.04
CA ASN A 372 10.78 4.86 23.32
C ASN A 372 11.43 4.03 22.20
N ASP A 373 12.10 2.95 22.58
CA ASP A 373 12.68 1.98 21.64
C ASP A 373 11.56 1.28 20.84
N LEU A 374 11.78 1.06 19.55
CA LEU A 374 10.86 0.30 18.71
C LEU A 374 10.78 -1.17 19.12
N VAL A 375 11.82 -1.74 19.74
CA VAL A 375 11.80 -3.11 20.32
C VAL A 375 10.84 -3.18 21.52
N ASP A 376 10.67 -2.09 22.25
CA ASP A 376 9.71 -1.98 23.37
C ASP A 376 8.29 -1.54 22.92
N GLY A 377 8.01 -1.57 21.61
CA GLY A 377 6.69 -1.23 21.04
C GLY A 377 6.50 0.25 20.70
N GLY A 378 7.57 1.05 20.79
CA GLY A 378 7.62 2.43 20.31
C GLY A 378 7.27 2.56 18.82
N GLY A 379 7.13 3.80 18.36
CA GLY A 379 7.07 4.15 16.92
C GLY A 379 5.90 5.05 16.55
N GLU A 380 6.17 6.10 15.79
CA GLU A 380 5.18 7.09 15.37
C GLU A 380 4.33 6.57 14.20
N THR A 381 3.00 6.71 14.26
CA THR A 381 2.15 6.43 13.08
C THR A 381 2.18 7.61 12.11
N VAL A 382 2.69 7.39 10.90
CA VAL A 382 2.81 8.41 9.85
C VAL A 382 1.60 8.40 8.91
N TYR A 383 1.04 7.22 8.65
CA TYR A 383 -0.12 7.07 7.78
C TYR A 383 -0.97 5.85 8.15
N ALA A 384 -2.28 6.01 8.28
CA ALA A 384 -3.23 4.95 8.63
C ALA A 384 -4.48 5.01 7.74
N SER A 385 -5.47 4.13 7.95
CA SER A 385 -6.77 4.21 7.25
C SER A 385 -7.42 5.60 7.36
N ASN A 386 -7.78 6.20 6.23
CA ASN A 386 -8.48 7.49 6.16
C ASN A 386 -9.20 7.65 4.80
N GLY A 387 -10.33 8.37 4.80
CA GLY A 387 -11.16 8.54 3.60
C GLY A 387 -11.41 7.21 2.85
N ASP A 388 -10.87 7.15 1.63
CA ASP A 388 -11.03 6.04 0.68
C ASP A 388 -9.85 5.04 0.74
N VAL A 389 -8.83 5.33 1.56
CA VAL A 389 -7.67 4.47 1.82
C VAL A 389 -7.91 3.61 3.06
N PHE A 390 -7.92 2.29 2.90
CA PHE A 390 -8.00 1.35 4.02
C PHE A 390 -6.75 0.49 4.12
N ALA A 391 -6.22 0.37 5.34
CA ALA A 391 -5.11 -0.50 5.67
C ALA A 391 -3.82 -0.29 4.82
N PRO A 392 -3.26 0.94 4.76
CA PRO A 392 -2.05 1.24 3.98
C PRO A 392 -0.77 0.65 4.61
N GLY A 393 0.07 0.03 3.78
CA GLY A 393 1.34 -0.58 4.21
C GLY A 393 2.10 -1.25 3.06
N GLY A 394 3.02 -2.16 3.39
CA GLY A 394 3.98 -2.73 2.43
C GLY A 394 4.76 -1.62 1.71
N GLN A 395 5.30 -0.69 2.50
CA GLN A 395 5.82 0.59 2.01
C GLN A 395 7.31 0.56 1.70
N GLY A 396 7.74 1.46 0.81
CA GLY A 396 9.15 1.81 0.67
C GLY A 396 9.35 3.30 0.44
N ILE A 397 10.61 3.72 0.50
CA ILE A 397 11.03 5.11 0.29
C ILE A 397 11.89 5.19 -0.97
N MET A 398 11.60 6.18 -1.81
CA MET A 398 12.43 6.57 -2.94
C MET A 398 12.73 8.06 -2.81
N SER A 399 14.00 8.46 -2.85
CA SER A 399 14.36 9.88 -2.76
C SER A 399 14.58 10.46 -4.16
N ASP A 400 14.02 11.65 -4.43
CA ASP A 400 14.25 12.41 -5.66
C ASP A 400 14.77 13.84 -5.36
N LEU A 401 15.00 14.64 -6.41
CA LEU A 401 15.49 16.02 -6.28
C LEU A 401 14.50 16.99 -5.58
N THR A 402 13.25 16.56 -5.35
CA THR A 402 12.17 17.35 -4.74
C THR A 402 11.86 16.93 -3.30
N GLY A 403 12.16 15.67 -2.93
CA GLY A 403 12.12 15.15 -1.56
C GLY A 403 11.98 13.62 -1.50
N ASP A 404 11.64 13.10 -0.31
CA ASP A 404 11.38 11.67 -0.13
C ASP A 404 9.96 11.32 -0.54
N ILE A 405 9.83 10.37 -1.46
CA ILE A 405 8.59 9.72 -1.86
C ILE A 405 8.38 8.46 -1.01
N LEU A 406 7.36 8.49 -0.16
CA LEU A 406 6.80 7.29 0.47
C LEU A 406 5.82 6.63 -0.52
N TYR A 407 6.17 5.44 -1.01
CA TYR A 407 5.28 4.61 -1.83
C TYR A 407 4.74 3.42 -1.03
N TYR A 408 3.51 2.98 -1.30
CA TYR A 408 2.86 1.87 -0.58
C TYR A 408 1.63 1.32 -1.31
N HIS A 409 1.19 0.14 -0.90
CA HIS A 409 -0.10 -0.41 -1.32
C HIS A 409 -1.20 -0.10 -0.28
N TYR A 410 -2.46 -0.08 -0.73
CA TYR A 410 -3.62 -0.02 0.16
C TYR A 410 -4.83 -0.68 -0.51
N ARG A 411 -5.82 -1.07 0.30
CA ARG A 411 -7.12 -1.50 -0.24
C ARG A 411 -8.02 -0.28 -0.43
N GLU A 412 -8.54 -0.07 -1.63
CA GLU A 412 -9.58 0.94 -1.84
C GLU A 412 -10.82 0.58 -1.01
N CYS A 413 -11.26 1.53 -0.16
CA CYS A 413 -12.49 1.38 0.56
C CYS A 413 -13.65 1.82 -0.34
N PRO A 414 -14.57 0.93 -0.75
CA PRO A 414 -15.77 1.38 -1.43
C PRO A 414 -16.51 2.37 -0.51
N PRO A 415 -17.13 3.42 -1.07
CA PRO A 415 -17.92 4.36 -0.28
C PRO A 415 -18.97 3.57 0.53
N TYR A 416 -19.28 4.08 1.73
CA TYR A 416 -20.36 3.53 2.57
C TYR A 416 -21.58 3.18 1.70
N PRO A 417 -22.28 2.06 1.96
CA PRO A 417 -23.47 1.73 1.20
C PRO A 417 -24.56 2.78 1.43
N PHE A 418 -24.56 3.81 0.58
CA PHE A 418 -25.77 4.50 0.19
C PHE A 418 -26.75 3.41 -0.24
N ARG A 419 -27.93 3.41 0.37
CA ARG A 419 -28.98 2.46 0.02
C ARG A 419 -29.47 2.73 -1.41
N LEU A 420 -28.76 2.20 -2.40
CA LEU A 420 -29.34 1.94 -3.70
C LEU A 420 -30.24 0.71 -3.53
N HIS A 421 -31.54 0.95 -3.46
CA HIS A 421 -32.55 -0.11 -3.48
C HIS A 421 -32.58 -0.74 -4.89
N GLY A 422 -31.75 -1.76 -5.10
CA GLY A 422 -31.72 -2.56 -6.33
C GLY A 422 -30.98 -3.89 -6.10
N PRO A 423 -31.43 -5.01 -6.68
CA PRO A 423 -30.78 -6.31 -6.50
C PRO A 423 -29.61 -6.47 -7.49
N THR A 424 -28.42 -6.03 -7.10
CA THR A 424 -27.17 -6.40 -7.79
C THR A 424 -26.54 -7.60 -7.08
N ASN A 425 -26.80 -8.80 -7.60
CA ASN A 425 -26.19 -10.06 -7.15
C ASN A 425 -24.74 -10.17 -7.67
N ASP A 426 -23.90 -9.18 -7.35
CA ASP A 426 -22.46 -9.28 -7.56
C ASP A 426 -21.72 -8.76 -6.33
N MET A 427 -21.35 -9.70 -5.46
CA MET A 427 -20.35 -9.50 -4.42
C MET A 427 -19.12 -10.37 -4.72
N SER A 428 -18.65 -10.37 -5.97
CA SER A 428 -17.24 -10.66 -6.24
C SER A 428 -16.40 -9.49 -5.73
N SER A 429 -15.95 -9.59 -4.48
CA SER A 429 -15.10 -8.56 -3.88
C SER A 429 -13.73 -8.55 -4.56
N GLN A 430 -13.56 -7.70 -5.57
CA GLN A 430 -12.24 -7.45 -6.16
C GLN A 430 -11.34 -6.85 -5.08
N PHE A 431 -10.22 -7.51 -4.82
CA PHE A 431 -9.15 -7.00 -3.96
C PHE A 431 -8.29 -6.07 -4.81
N LEU A 432 -8.71 -4.82 -4.93
CA LEU A 432 -7.93 -3.79 -5.60
C LEU A 432 -6.91 -3.23 -4.60
N HIS A 433 -5.65 -3.62 -4.77
CA HIS A 433 -4.52 -3.06 -4.05
C HIS A 433 -3.87 -2.00 -4.94
N GLN A 434 -3.98 -0.71 -4.60
CA GLN A 434 -3.50 0.38 -5.45
C GLN A 434 -2.13 0.90 -4.96
N LEU A 435 -1.22 1.21 -5.89
CA LEU A 435 -0.02 1.97 -5.58
C LEU A 435 -0.39 3.44 -5.28
N ARG A 436 0.19 3.97 -4.21
CA ARG A 436 0.18 5.40 -3.91
C ARG A 436 1.56 5.92 -3.54
N ILE A 437 1.81 7.16 -3.92
CA ILE A 437 3.04 7.92 -3.67
C ILE A 437 2.76 9.22 -2.92
N ARG A 438 3.66 9.62 -2.02
CA ARG A 438 3.57 10.87 -1.25
C ARG A 438 4.96 11.50 -1.02
N PRO A 439 5.22 12.71 -1.54
CA PRO A 439 6.42 13.46 -1.20
C PRO A 439 6.35 14.03 0.23
N SER A 440 7.50 14.14 0.90
CA SER A 440 7.67 14.86 2.15
C SER A 440 9.09 15.42 2.29
N LYS A 441 9.25 16.44 3.12
CA LYS A 441 10.57 16.99 3.50
C LYS A 441 11.02 16.57 4.90
N THR A 442 10.07 16.27 5.80
CA THR A 442 10.34 15.80 7.17
C THR A 442 9.17 14.95 7.69
N TRP A 443 9.42 13.68 8.02
CA TRP A 443 8.37 12.75 8.46
C TRP A 443 8.18 12.72 9.99
N MET A 444 9.17 13.15 10.76
CA MET A 444 9.16 13.09 12.23
C MET A 444 9.38 14.43 12.95
N GLU A 445 9.22 15.57 12.28
CA GLU A 445 9.24 16.85 12.98
C GLU A 445 8.02 17.03 13.92
N PRO A 446 8.18 17.75 15.04
CA PRO A 446 7.06 18.13 15.89
C PRO A 446 6.18 19.18 15.18
N ALA A 447 4.86 19.07 15.35
CA ALA A 447 3.91 20.02 14.79
C ALA A 447 4.03 21.41 15.45
N GLY A 448 4.89 22.25 14.85
CA GLY A 448 5.20 23.60 15.31
C GLY A 448 3.98 24.53 15.35
N ILE A 449 3.65 24.96 16.57
CA ILE A 449 2.64 25.96 16.94
C ILE A 449 2.55 27.13 15.93
N ARG A 450 1.35 27.42 15.43
CA ARG A 450 1.04 28.68 14.73
C ARG A 450 1.20 29.86 15.69
N GLY A 451 2.31 30.60 15.59
CA GLY A 451 2.58 31.83 16.35
C GLY A 451 3.31 32.87 15.49
N ARG A 452 2.87 34.13 15.52
CA ARG A 452 3.42 35.21 14.69
C ARG A 452 4.70 35.80 15.31
N LEU A 453 5.67 36.14 14.45
CA LEU A 453 6.77 37.14 14.57
C LEU A 453 8.02 36.55 13.88
N ALA A 454 8.80 37.24 13.04
CA ALA A 454 8.58 38.49 12.30
C ALA A 454 9.52 38.51 11.08
N CYS A 455 9.22 39.29 10.05
CA CYS A 455 10.22 39.61 9.03
C CYS A 455 11.35 40.44 9.67
N ARG A 456 12.60 39.97 9.58
CA ARG A 456 13.76 40.86 9.37
C ARG A 456 14.95 40.10 8.79
N SER A 457 15.57 40.76 7.81
CA SER A 457 16.79 40.44 7.09
C SER A 457 17.96 39.99 7.97
N LEU A 458 18.72 39.02 7.48
CA LEU A 458 20.16 38.93 7.73
C LEU A 458 20.91 38.57 6.42
N LEU A 459 20.97 39.55 5.51
CA LEU A 459 22.19 39.74 4.73
C LEU A 459 23.25 40.26 5.72
N GLU A 460 24.52 39.84 5.54
CA GLU A 460 25.68 40.07 6.43
C GLU A 460 26.00 38.95 7.45
N TYR A 461 26.55 37.84 6.93
CA TYR A 461 27.82 37.36 7.48
C TYR A 461 28.74 36.94 6.33
N LEU A 462 29.88 37.61 6.21
CA LEU A 462 30.86 37.39 5.15
C LEU A 462 31.99 36.48 5.65
N HIS A 463 32.44 35.59 4.76
CA HIS A 463 33.83 35.13 4.64
C HIS A 463 34.49 34.46 5.86
N SER A 464 34.58 33.13 5.81
CA SER A 464 35.82 32.41 6.12
C SER A 464 35.88 31.14 5.26
N ASP A 465 37.03 30.88 4.65
CA ASP A 465 37.21 29.84 3.64
C ASP A 465 36.91 28.43 4.14
N LEU A 466 36.11 27.67 3.38
CA LEU A 466 36.18 26.20 3.34
C LEU A 466 36.07 25.72 1.89
N ASP A 467 36.99 24.83 1.54
CA ASP A 467 37.31 24.36 0.20
C ASP A 467 36.25 23.37 -0.32
N ILE A 468 35.30 23.86 -1.11
CA ILE A 468 34.30 23.02 -1.81
C ILE A 468 34.92 22.47 -3.11
N SER A 469 35.87 21.55 -2.98
CA SER A 469 36.45 20.79 -4.10
C SER A 469 36.49 19.26 -3.88
N ARG A 470 35.87 18.77 -2.79
CA ARG A 470 35.66 17.34 -2.53
C ARG A 470 34.26 17.07 -1.97
N ILE A 471 33.35 16.68 -2.86
CA ILE A 471 32.21 15.75 -2.74
C ILE A 471 31.48 15.82 -4.09
N TYR A 472 30.94 14.69 -4.56
CA TYR A 472 30.40 14.42 -5.92
C TYR A 472 31.45 14.22 -7.05
N PRO A 473 31.59 12.99 -7.59
CA PRO A 473 32.08 12.79 -8.96
C PRO A 473 30.93 13.00 -9.97
N PRO A 474 31.08 13.85 -11.00
CA PRO A 474 30.07 14.00 -12.04
C PRO A 474 30.18 12.89 -13.10
N TYR A 475 29.04 12.34 -13.51
CA TYR A 475 28.92 11.51 -14.72
C TYR A 475 28.53 12.39 -15.93
N LEU A 476 28.99 12.01 -17.13
CA LEU A 476 28.78 12.65 -18.45
C LEU A 476 29.52 14.01 -18.59
N ASP A 477 30.49 14.21 -19.47
CA ASP A 477 30.48 13.98 -20.92
C ASP A 477 31.91 13.88 -21.50
N SER A 478 32.12 13.08 -22.56
CA SER A 478 33.04 13.44 -23.67
C SER A 478 32.95 12.45 -24.83
N ILE A 479 32.31 12.90 -25.91
CA ILE A 479 32.40 12.29 -27.24
C ILE A 479 33.51 12.98 -28.05
N HIS A 480 34.23 12.19 -28.85
CA HIS A 480 35.12 12.53 -29.98
C HIS A 480 36.61 12.91 -29.78
N THR A 481 37.41 12.20 -30.61
CA THR A 481 38.68 12.57 -31.26
C THR A 481 39.97 12.68 -30.45
N ALA A 482 40.77 11.60 -30.48
CA ALA A 482 41.93 11.51 -31.38
C ALA A 482 42.14 10.05 -31.83
#